data_AF-A0A6P6B472-F1
#
_entry.id   AF-A0A6P6B472-F1
#
_cell.length_a   1.000
_cell.length_b   1.000
_cell.length_c   1.000
_cell.angle_alpha   90.00
_cell.angle_beta   90.00
_cell.angle_gamma   90.00
#
_symmetry.space_group_name_H-M   'P 1'
#
loop_
_entity.id
_entity.type
_entity.pdbx_description
1 polymer ?
#
loop_
_entity_poly.entity_id
_entity_poly.type
_entity_poly.pdbx_seq_one_letter_code
_entity_poly.pdbx_strand_id
1 'polypeptide(L)'
;MAPPPILSLTLPSETGRVLSIQSHTVQGYVGNKSAVFPLQLLGYDVDPINSVQFSNHTGYPTFKGQVLNGQQLWDLIEGLEANDLLYYTHLLTGYIGSVSFLNKILEVVDKLRSVNANLTYVCDPVMGDEGKLYVPEDLVSVYREKVVPVASMLTPNQFEAELLTKLRIVSETDGREACNILHAAGPSKVVITGIDIGGNLLLIGSHQKDKEHSPEQFKIVIPRIPAYFTGTGDLMTALLLGNIPTTLTRQQSLQYQVCRHFCGGR
;
A
#
# COMPACT_ATOMS: atom_id res chain seq x y z
N MET A 1 -12.52 6.50 -40.14
CA MET A 1 -12.80 5.24 -39.43
C MET A 1 -13.52 5.60 -38.15
N ALA A 2 -14.67 4.99 -37.86
CA ALA A 2 -15.26 5.12 -36.54
C ALA A 2 -14.29 4.54 -35.50
N PRO A 3 -14.09 5.18 -34.34
CA PRO A 3 -13.28 4.60 -33.28
C PRO A 3 -13.85 3.21 -32.93
N PRO A 4 -12.99 2.19 -32.72
CA PRO A 4 -13.46 0.89 -32.31
C PRO A 4 -14.29 1.03 -31.01
N PRO A 5 -15.35 0.24 -30.83
CA PRO A 5 -16.15 0.29 -29.61
C PRO A 5 -15.25 0.04 -28.40
N ILE A 6 -15.27 0.94 -27.42
CA ILE A 6 -14.52 0.81 -26.17
C ILE A 6 -15.18 -0.30 -25.34
N LEU A 7 -14.68 -1.53 -25.54
CA LEU A 7 -15.05 -2.72 -24.76
C LEU A 7 -14.58 -2.64 -23.29
N SER A 8 -13.90 -1.57 -22.85
CA SER A 8 -13.35 -1.47 -21.48
C SER A 8 -14.36 -0.98 -20.43
N LEU A 9 -15.58 -0.64 -20.83
CA LEU A 9 -16.67 -0.27 -19.90
C LEU A 9 -17.49 -1.48 -19.44
N THR A 10 -17.26 -2.67 -20.02
CA THR A 10 -18.13 -3.83 -19.78
C THR A 10 -17.66 -4.67 -18.60
N LEU A 11 -18.42 -4.47 -17.51
CA LEU A 11 -18.49 -5.19 -16.24
C LEU A 11 -17.28 -4.94 -15.32
N PRO A 12 -17.45 -4.22 -14.19
CA PRO A 12 -16.44 -4.25 -13.14
C PRO A 12 -16.18 -5.72 -12.81
N SER A 13 -14.91 -6.09 -12.65
CA SER A 13 -14.59 -7.35 -12.00
C SER A 13 -15.45 -7.45 -10.72
N GLU A 14 -15.94 -8.64 -10.38
CA GLU A 14 -16.81 -8.81 -9.21
C GLU A 14 -16.15 -8.29 -7.91
N THR A 15 -14.82 -8.12 -7.90
CA THR A 15 -14.02 -7.59 -6.80
C THR A 15 -13.60 -6.11 -6.97
N GLY A 16 -13.62 -5.57 -8.18
CA GLY A 16 -13.38 -4.16 -8.48
C GLY A 16 -12.06 -3.87 -9.22
N ARG A 17 -11.66 -2.59 -9.24
CA ARG A 17 -10.51 -2.09 -10.01
C ARG A 17 -9.55 -1.30 -9.13
N VAL A 18 -8.26 -1.62 -9.23
CA VAL A 18 -7.17 -1.04 -8.44
C VAL A 18 -6.29 -0.15 -9.33
N LEU A 19 -6.12 1.12 -8.96
CA LEU A 19 -5.03 1.93 -9.47
C LEU A 19 -3.81 1.69 -8.57
N SER A 20 -2.75 1.09 -9.11
CA SER A 20 -1.55 0.75 -8.33
C SER A 20 -0.39 1.67 -8.69
N ILE A 21 -0.03 2.59 -7.79
CA ILE A 21 1.03 3.59 -7.98
C ILE A 21 2.25 3.22 -7.12
N GLN A 22 3.23 2.55 -7.72
CA GLN A 22 4.40 2.00 -7.02
C GLN A 22 5.65 2.01 -7.90
N SER A 23 6.80 1.55 -7.40
CA SER A 23 7.97 1.30 -8.25
C SER A 23 7.76 0.17 -9.25
N HIS A 24 8.61 0.11 -10.29
CA HIS A 24 8.74 -1.05 -11.16
C HIS A 24 10.21 -1.35 -11.50
N THR A 25 10.54 -2.64 -11.61
CA THR A 25 11.84 -3.11 -12.12
C THR A 25 11.69 -4.12 -13.27
N VAL A 26 12.59 -4.04 -14.25
CA VAL A 26 12.64 -5.02 -15.35
C VAL A 26 13.03 -6.41 -14.83
N GLN A 27 14.08 -6.50 -14.03
CA GLN A 27 14.56 -7.72 -13.38
C GLN A 27 14.31 -7.66 -11.86
N GLY A 28 13.95 -8.79 -11.26
CA GLY A 28 13.47 -8.88 -9.87
C GLY A 28 11.97 -8.70 -9.71
N TYR A 29 11.48 -8.77 -8.46
CA TYR A 29 10.08 -8.61 -8.07
C TYR A 29 9.98 -7.59 -6.94
N VAL A 30 9.61 -6.35 -7.29
CA VAL A 30 9.30 -5.24 -6.36
C VAL A 30 8.20 -4.37 -6.95
N GLY A 31 7.55 -3.57 -6.11
CA GLY A 31 6.46 -2.66 -6.43
C GLY A 31 5.37 -3.30 -7.29
N ASN A 32 4.99 -2.63 -8.38
CA ASN A 32 3.94 -3.10 -9.29
C ASN A 32 4.21 -4.49 -9.87
N LYS A 33 5.48 -4.90 -10.02
CA LYS A 33 5.80 -6.25 -10.51
C LYS A 33 5.51 -7.34 -9.46
N SER A 34 5.52 -7.00 -8.18
CA SER A 34 5.09 -7.88 -7.08
C SER A 34 3.60 -7.77 -6.77
N ALA A 35 2.98 -6.62 -7.00
CA ALA A 35 1.60 -6.36 -6.58
C ALA A 35 0.53 -6.75 -7.64
N VAL A 36 0.80 -6.50 -8.92
CA VAL A 36 -0.22 -6.61 -9.99
C VAL A 36 -0.71 -8.03 -10.17
N PHE A 37 0.19 -9.00 -10.34
CA PHE A 37 -0.20 -10.39 -10.62
C PHE A 37 -1.01 -11.04 -9.48
N PRO A 38 -0.61 -10.92 -8.20
CA PRO A 38 -1.43 -11.42 -7.08
C PRO A 38 -2.84 -10.80 -7.03
N LEU A 39 -2.96 -9.50 -7.26
CA LEU A 39 -4.27 -8.83 -7.28
C LEU A 39 -5.16 -9.34 -8.42
N GLN A 40 -4.58 -9.55 -9.61
CA GLN A 40 -5.28 -10.16 -10.74
C GLN A 40 -5.73 -11.60 -10.45
N LEU A 41 -4.91 -12.39 -9.75
CA LEU A 41 -5.32 -13.72 -9.29
C LEU A 41 -6.47 -13.69 -8.27
N LEU A 42 -6.58 -12.60 -7.50
CA LEU A 42 -7.71 -12.34 -6.60
C LEU A 42 -8.93 -11.72 -7.33
N GLY A 43 -8.89 -11.64 -8.67
CA GLY A 43 -9.99 -11.21 -9.51
C GLY A 43 -10.07 -9.72 -9.77
N TYR A 44 -9.13 -8.90 -9.27
CA TYR A 44 -9.14 -7.46 -9.52
C TYR A 44 -8.63 -7.13 -10.92
N ASP A 45 -9.24 -6.13 -11.55
CA ASP A 45 -8.57 -5.38 -12.61
C ASP A 45 -7.54 -4.45 -11.98
N VAL A 46 -6.33 -4.39 -12.54
CA VAL A 46 -5.23 -3.60 -11.97
C VAL A 46 -4.56 -2.77 -13.06
N ASP A 47 -4.60 -1.46 -12.88
CA ASP A 47 -3.92 -0.50 -13.75
C ASP A 47 -2.68 0.05 -13.00
N PRO A 48 -1.46 -0.32 -13.42
CA PRO A 48 -0.25 0.16 -12.76
C PRO A 48 0.23 1.51 -13.32
N ILE A 49 0.55 2.45 -12.43
CA ILE A 49 1.38 3.62 -12.73
C ILE A 49 2.71 3.46 -11.99
N ASN A 50 3.81 3.57 -12.72
CA ASN A 50 5.14 3.34 -12.16
C ASN A 50 5.76 4.66 -11.67
N SER A 51 5.98 4.83 -10.37
CA SER A 51 6.69 5.98 -9.80
C SER A 51 8.16 6.02 -10.24
N VAL A 52 8.75 4.85 -10.45
CA VAL A 52 10.08 4.65 -11.04
C VAL A 52 10.05 3.46 -11.99
N GLN A 53 10.88 3.53 -13.03
CA GLN A 53 11.08 2.46 -14.00
C GLN A 53 12.57 2.12 -14.04
N PHE A 54 12.99 1.11 -13.28
CA PHE A 54 14.40 0.72 -13.17
C PHE A 54 14.72 -0.63 -13.82
N SER A 55 15.99 -0.86 -14.13
CA SER A 55 16.48 -2.16 -14.60
C SER A 55 16.34 -3.25 -13.54
N ASN A 56 16.60 -2.93 -12.27
CA ASN A 56 16.63 -3.81 -11.11
C ASN A 56 16.51 -2.96 -9.83
N HIS A 57 16.29 -3.57 -8.67
CA HIS A 57 16.18 -2.82 -7.42
C HIS A 57 17.53 -2.20 -6.99
N THR A 58 17.47 -1.18 -6.14
CA THR A 58 18.61 -0.34 -5.72
C THR A 58 19.62 -1.02 -4.80
N GLY A 59 19.35 -2.28 -4.40
CA GLY A 59 20.28 -3.08 -3.59
C GLY A 59 21.39 -3.73 -4.42
N TYR A 60 21.32 -3.67 -5.74
CA TYR A 60 22.39 -4.11 -6.64
C TYR A 60 23.48 -3.02 -6.77
N PRO A 61 24.72 -3.39 -7.13
CA PRO A 61 25.83 -2.43 -7.33
C PRO A 61 25.55 -1.35 -8.40
N THR A 62 24.69 -1.65 -9.36
CA THR A 62 24.32 -0.70 -10.43
C THR A 62 22.87 -0.90 -10.83
N PHE A 63 22.20 0.20 -11.12
CA PHE A 63 20.88 0.23 -11.75
C PHE A 63 20.79 1.45 -12.67
N LYS A 64 19.86 1.41 -13.62
CA LYS A 64 19.55 2.53 -14.51
C LYS A 64 18.03 2.65 -14.68
N GLY A 65 17.56 3.83 -15.04
CA GLY A 65 16.16 4.06 -15.41
C GLY A 65 15.67 5.45 -15.03
N GLN A 66 14.35 5.61 -14.96
CA GLN A 66 13.70 6.90 -14.74
C GLN A 66 13.00 6.98 -13.38
N VAL A 67 12.97 8.19 -12.83
CA VAL A 67 12.10 8.59 -11.71
C VAL A 67 11.06 9.54 -12.27
N LEU A 68 9.78 9.24 -12.10
CA LEU A 68 8.72 10.12 -12.56
C LEU A 68 8.51 11.25 -11.54
N ASN A 69 8.16 12.43 -12.05
CA ASN A 69 7.77 13.58 -11.24
C ASN A 69 6.24 13.72 -11.16
N GLY A 70 5.77 14.67 -10.34
CA GLY A 70 4.33 14.90 -10.16
C GLY A 70 3.59 15.27 -11.45
N GLN A 71 4.18 16.06 -12.36
CA GLN A 71 3.52 16.40 -13.62
C GLN A 71 3.30 15.18 -14.50
N GLN A 72 4.32 14.30 -14.60
CA GLN A 72 4.22 13.07 -15.39
C GLN A 72 3.17 12.10 -14.82
N LEU A 73 2.97 12.07 -13.50
CA LEU A 73 1.83 11.36 -12.90
C LEU A 73 0.51 11.99 -13.34
N TRP A 74 0.41 13.32 -13.24
CA TRP A 74 -0.83 14.03 -13.56
C TRP A 74 -1.23 13.88 -15.03
N ASP A 75 -0.28 13.92 -15.97
CA ASP A 75 -0.54 13.71 -17.40
C ASP A 75 -1.24 12.36 -17.67
N LEU A 76 -0.89 11.31 -16.92
CA LEU A 76 -1.55 10.00 -17.01
C LEU A 76 -2.99 10.05 -16.47
N ILE A 77 -3.19 10.76 -15.35
CA ILE A 77 -4.51 10.93 -14.74
C ILE A 77 -5.43 11.74 -15.65
N GLU A 78 -4.94 12.82 -16.27
CA GLU A 78 -5.67 13.60 -17.28
C GLU A 78 -6.00 12.74 -18.51
N GLY A 79 -5.07 11.89 -18.95
CA GLY A 79 -5.32 10.94 -20.03
C GLY A 79 -6.44 9.95 -19.70
N LEU A 80 -6.47 9.40 -18.48
CA LEU A 80 -7.55 8.54 -18.01
C LEU A 80 -8.88 9.31 -17.91
N GLU A 81 -8.85 10.54 -17.40
CA GLU A 81 -10.02 11.41 -17.28
C GLU A 81 -10.65 11.71 -18.65
N ALA A 82 -9.83 12.10 -19.63
CA ALA A 82 -10.29 12.43 -20.97
C ALA A 82 -10.97 11.26 -21.71
N ASN A 83 -10.86 10.04 -21.18
CA ASN A 83 -11.47 8.83 -21.70
C ASN A 83 -12.54 8.24 -20.74
N ASP A 84 -12.95 8.97 -19.70
CA ASP A 84 -13.93 8.53 -18.69
C ASP A 84 -13.49 7.25 -17.92
N LEU A 85 -12.18 7.07 -17.70
CA LEU A 85 -11.59 5.86 -17.10
C LEU A 85 -11.21 5.99 -15.60
N LEU A 86 -11.66 7.04 -14.90
CA LEU A 86 -11.24 7.30 -13.51
C LEU A 86 -12.04 6.54 -12.44
N TYR A 87 -12.96 5.66 -12.81
CA TYR A 87 -13.71 4.88 -11.82
C TYR A 87 -12.85 3.74 -11.24
N TYR A 88 -12.21 4.01 -10.10
CA TYR A 88 -11.45 3.03 -9.31
C TYR A 88 -12.14 2.74 -7.98
N THR A 89 -12.13 1.46 -7.56
CA THR A 89 -12.62 1.08 -6.23
C THR A 89 -11.51 1.15 -5.18
N HIS A 90 -10.26 0.95 -5.60
CA HIS A 90 -9.10 0.98 -4.73
C HIS A 90 -7.96 1.80 -5.34
N LEU A 91 -7.23 2.48 -4.48
CA LEU A 91 -5.91 3.05 -4.77
C LEU A 91 -4.89 2.35 -3.89
N LEU A 92 -3.80 1.89 -4.49
CA LEU A 92 -2.67 1.29 -3.80
C LEU A 92 -1.41 2.12 -4.07
N THR A 93 -0.77 2.65 -3.03
CA THR A 93 0.53 3.33 -3.17
C THR A 93 1.63 2.58 -2.44
N GLY A 94 2.83 2.54 -3.05
CA GLY A 94 4.04 1.96 -2.48
C GLY A 94 5.23 2.92 -2.61
N TYR A 95 6.39 2.41 -3.01
CA TYR A 95 7.61 3.22 -3.17
C TYR A 95 7.41 4.47 -4.03
N ILE A 96 7.72 5.64 -3.46
CA ILE A 96 7.66 6.95 -4.11
C ILE A 96 8.96 7.71 -3.80
N GLY A 97 9.80 7.90 -4.81
CA GLY A 97 11.12 8.53 -4.67
C GLY A 97 11.14 10.06 -4.76
N SER A 98 9.99 10.73 -4.92
CA SER A 98 9.90 12.16 -5.23
C SER A 98 8.83 12.87 -4.42
N VAL A 99 9.20 13.96 -3.74
CA VAL A 99 8.29 14.83 -2.99
C VAL A 99 7.21 15.41 -3.90
N SER A 100 7.57 15.81 -5.13
CA SER A 100 6.60 16.33 -6.11
C SER A 100 5.57 15.27 -6.50
N PHE A 101 6.01 14.01 -6.62
CA PHE A 101 5.15 12.89 -6.96
C PHE A 101 4.21 12.55 -5.79
N LEU A 102 4.73 12.53 -4.55
CA LEU A 102 3.92 12.28 -3.37
C LEU A 102 2.86 13.37 -3.14
N ASN A 103 3.21 14.65 -3.31
CA ASN A 103 2.21 15.72 -3.22
C ASN A 103 1.13 15.56 -4.30
N LYS A 104 1.51 15.16 -5.52
CA LYS A 104 0.54 14.95 -6.60
C LYS A 104 -0.39 13.76 -6.33
N ILE A 105 0.08 12.71 -5.65
CA ILE A 105 -0.78 11.60 -5.22
C ILE A 105 -1.95 12.08 -4.36
N LEU A 106 -1.77 13.10 -3.52
CA LEU A 106 -2.87 13.66 -2.73
C LEU A 106 -3.97 14.24 -3.63
N GLU A 107 -3.59 14.94 -4.70
CA GLU A 107 -4.53 15.44 -5.70
C GLU A 107 -5.21 14.30 -6.47
N VAL A 108 -4.48 13.20 -6.74
CA VAL A 108 -5.06 11.98 -7.33
C VAL A 108 -6.09 11.36 -6.39
N VAL A 109 -5.81 11.28 -5.09
CA VAL A 109 -6.77 10.77 -4.08
C VAL A 109 -8.05 11.59 -4.10
N ASP A 110 -7.94 12.92 -4.08
CA ASP A 110 -9.10 13.82 -4.12
C ASP A 110 -9.88 13.67 -5.42
N LYS A 111 -9.18 13.56 -6.56
CA LYS A 111 -9.78 13.36 -7.87
C LYS A 111 -10.57 12.04 -7.92
N LEU A 112 -9.95 10.94 -7.51
CA LEU A 112 -10.60 9.63 -7.50
C LEU A 112 -11.79 9.60 -6.53
N ARG A 113 -11.70 10.26 -5.38
CA ARG A 113 -12.83 10.38 -4.43
C ARG A 113 -13.98 11.23 -4.96
N SER A 114 -13.70 12.21 -5.81
CA SER A 114 -14.76 12.99 -6.48
C SER A 114 -15.58 12.12 -7.46
N VAL A 115 -14.99 11.05 -7.99
CA VAL A 115 -15.65 10.07 -8.88
C VAL A 115 -16.29 8.93 -8.06
N ASN A 116 -15.59 8.43 -7.04
CA ASN A 116 -16.04 7.37 -6.15
C ASN A 116 -15.73 7.72 -4.69
N ALA A 117 -16.74 8.23 -3.96
CA ALA A 117 -16.60 8.60 -2.55
C ALA A 117 -16.25 7.41 -1.62
N ASN A 118 -16.48 6.17 -2.07
CA ASN A 118 -16.16 4.94 -1.34
C ASN A 118 -14.75 4.38 -1.68
N LEU A 119 -13.90 5.15 -2.36
CA LEU A 119 -12.53 4.75 -2.70
C LEU A 119 -11.77 4.28 -1.45
N THR A 120 -11.29 3.04 -1.47
CA THR A 120 -10.39 2.52 -0.45
C THR A 120 -8.94 2.84 -0.82
N TYR A 121 -8.29 3.67 0.00
CA TYR A 121 -6.88 4.01 -0.20
C TYR A 121 -5.98 3.18 0.73
N VAL A 122 -5.19 2.28 0.16
CA VAL A 122 -4.16 1.50 0.87
C VAL A 122 -2.80 2.13 0.60
N CYS A 123 -2.12 2.55 1.66
CA CYS A 123 -0.79 3.15 1.58
C CYS A 123 0.25 2.26 2.27
N ASP A 124 1.23 1.82 1.50
CA ASP A 124 2.50 1.30 1.98
C ASP A 124 3.53 2.46 1.97
N PRO A 125 3.86 3.03 3.13
CA PRO A 125 4.71 4.22 3.21
C PRO A 125 6.19 3.85 3.10
N VAL A 126 6.58 3.26 1.97
CA VAL A 126 7.94 2.73 1.73
C VAL A 126 8.98 3.86 1.78
N MET A 127 9.59 4.03 2.95
CA MET A 127 10.57 5.10 3.22
C MET A 127 11.94 4.53 3.57
N GLY A 128 12.01 3.33 4.14
CA GLY A 128 13.27 2.79 4.66
C GLY A 128 13.09 1.52 5.47
N ASP A 129 14.21 0.87 5.78
CA ASP A 129 14.24 -0.29 6.68
C ASP A 129 15.58 -0.31 7.44
N GLU A 130 15.68 -1.11 8.49
CA GLU A 130 16.89 -1.31 9.30
C GLU A 130 17.55 0.01 9.78
N GLY A 131 16.72 1.01 10.09
CA GLY A 131 17.20 2.31 10.59
C GLY A 131 17.69 3.27 9.50
N LYS A 132 17.50 2.96 8.21
CA LYS A 132 18.01 3.76 7.08
C LYS A 132 16.89 4.14 6.12
N LEU A 133 16.84 5.43 5.78
CA LEU A 133 15.95 5.94 4.74
C LEU A 133 16.50 5.64 3.33
N TYR A 134 15.62 5.22 2.44
CA TYR A 134 15.87 5.08 0.99
C TYR A 134 15.40 6.30 0.20
N VAL A 135 14.73 7.23 0.88
CA VAL A 135 14.07 8.39 0.29
C VAL A 135 14.51 9.67 1.01
N PRO A 136 14.37 10.86 0.39
CA PRO A 136 14.57 12.13 1.06
C PRO A 136 13.79 12.27 2.39
N GLU A 137 14.42 12.81 3.42
CA GLU A 137 13.83 12.97 4.76
C GLU A 137 12.54 13.80 4.74
N ASP A 138 12.43 14.77 3.83
CA ASP A 138 11.23 15.60 3.64
C ASP A 138 9.96 14.77 3.33
N LEU A 139 10.10 13.57 2.75
CA LEU A 139 8.96 12.67 2.50
C LEU A 139 8.32 12.19 3.80
N VAL A 140 9.09 12.03 4.87
CA VAL A 140 8.58 11.55 6.17
C VAL A 140 7.51 12.49 6.72
N SER A 141 7.76 13.80 6.66
CA SER A 141 6.76 14.81 7.08
C SER A 141 5.53 14.80 6.18
N VAL A 142 5.70 14.65 4.86
CA VAL A 142 4.57 14.61 3.92
C VAL A 142 3.71 13.37 4.17
N TYR A 143 4.32 12.20 4.37
CA TYR A 143 3.58 11.00 4.73
C TYR A 143 2.80 11.20 6.03
N ARG A 144 3.48 11.61 7.11
CA ARG A 144 2.88 11.76 8.44
C ARG A 144 1.74 12.77 8.46
N GLU A 145 1.92 13.93 7.83
CA GLU A 145 1.02 15.08 7.99
C GLU A 145 -0.06 15.15 6.91
N LYS A 146 0.15 14.52 5.75
CA LYS A 146 -0.77 14.63 4.62
C LYS A 146 -1.30 13.29 4.11
N VAL A 147 -0.46 12.25 4.02
CA VAL A 147 -0.87 10.95 3.45
C VAL A 147 -1.59 10.09 4.47
N VAL A 148 -1.04 9.93 5.67
CA VAL A 148 -1.65 9.13 6.74
C VAL A 148 -3.09 9.59 7.02
N PRO A 149 -3.40 10.90 7.14
CA PRO A 149 -4.78 11.35 7.39
C PRO A 149 -5.82 10.96 6.33
N VAL A 150 -5.38 10.72 5.10
CA VAL A 150 -6.29 10.38 3.98
C VAL A 150 -6.28 8.89 3.63
N ALA A 151 -5.37 8.08 4.19
CA ALA A 151 -5.32 6.65 3.94
C ALA A 151 -6.46 5.91 4.66
N SER A 152 -7.04 4.90 4.01
CA SER A 152 -8.00 3.96 4.62
C SER A 152 -7.29 2.84 5.37
N MET A 153 -6.15 2.38 4.84
CA MET A 153 -5.28 1.37 5.43
C MET A 153 -3.81 1.79 5.29
N LEU A 154 -3.02 1.52 6.33
CA LEU A 154 -1.56 1.72 6.32
C LEU A 154 -0.84 0.41 6.61
N THR A 155 0.27 0.14 5.90
CA THR A 155 1.05 -1.10 6.04
C THR A 155 2.55 -0.85 6.30
N PRO A 156 2.94 -0.01 7.29
CA PRO A 156 4.34 0.33 7.51
C PRO A 156 5.13 -0.89 8.06
N ASN A 157 6.44 -0.93 7.84
CA ASN A 157 7.33 -1.74 8.67
C ASN A 157 7.58 -1.09 10.04
N GLN A 158 8.33 -1.75 10.92
CA GLN A 158 8.67 -1.22 12.24
C GLN A 158 9.33 0.16 12.16
N PHE A 159 10.36 0.32 11.33
CA PHE A 159 11.11 1.57 11.21
C PHE A 159 10.23 2.72 10.71
N GLU A 160 9.39 2.45 9.71
CA GLU A 160 8.43 3.42 9.17
C GLU A 160 7.37 3.81 10.20
N ALA A 161 6.85 2.84 10.96
CA ALA A 161 5.90 3.11 12.03
C ALA A 161 6.52 4.01 13.11
N GLU A 162 7.79 3.78 13.48
CA GLU A 162 8.52 4.62 14.43
C GLU A 162 8.71 6.05 13.90
N LEU A 163 9.01 6.21 12.60
CA LEU A 163 9.13 7.54 11.97
C LEU A 163 7.80 8.30 11.95
N LEU A 164 6.70 7.61 11.62
CA LEU A 164 5.37 8.21 11.53
C LEU A 164 4.81 8.58 12.90
N THR A 165 5.02 7.73 13.91
CA THR A 165 4.47 7.91 15.26
C THR A 165 5.39 8.66 16.21
N LYS A 166 6.69 8.74 15.89
CA LYS A 166 7.77 9.19 16.80
C LYS A 166 7.87 8.33 18.08
N LEU A 167 7.28 7.14 18.09
CA LEU A 167 7.35 6.18 19.19
C LEU A 167 8.33 5.08 18.82
N ARG A 168 9.31 4.79 19.68
CA ARG A 168 10.20 3.63 19.51
C ARG A 168 9.47 2.34 19.85
N ILE A 169 9.57 1.33 19.00
CA ILE A 169 8.92 0.03 19.20
C ILE A 169 9.97 -0.97 19.68
N VAL A 170 9.90 -1.38 20.95
CA VAL A 170 10.78 -2.42 21.53
C VAL A 170 10.02 -3.57 22.17
N SER A 171 8.68 -3.46 22.22
CA SER A 171 7.78 -4.44 22.79
C SER A 171 6.47 -4.53 22.01
N GLU A 172 5.69 -5.58 22.25
CA GLU A 172 4.36 -5.74 21.64
C GLU A 172 3.43 -4.59 22.04
N THR A 173 3.54 -4.13 23.29
CA THR A 173 2.77 -3.00 23.81
C THR A 173 3.05 -1.73 23.02
N ASP A 174 4.32 -1.45 22.70
CA ASP A 174 4.69 -0.28 21.90
C ASP A 174 4.12 -0.37 20.47
N GLY A 175 4.16 -1.57 19.87
CA GLY A 175 3.59 -1.78 18.53
C GLY A 175 2.07 -1.60 18.50
N ARG A 176 1.37 -2.04 19.56
CA ARG A 176 -0.08 -1.77 19.73
C ARG A 176 -0.36 -0.29 19.91
N GLU A 177 0.47 0.42 20.67
CA GLU A 177 0.33 1.86 20.87
C GLU A 177 0.63 2.64 19.59
N ALA A 178 1.64 2.22 18.81
CA ALA A 178 1.90 2.79 17.49
C ALA A 178 0.68 2.66 16.56
N CYS A 179 -0.03 1.53 16.58
CA CYS A 179 -1.30 1.40 15.86
C CYS A 179 -2.36 2.41 16.35
N ASN A 180 -2.47 2.65 17.66
CA ASN A 180 -3.43 3.62 18.22
C ASN A 180 -3.12 5.05 17.76
N ILE A 181 -1.85 5.45 17.78
CA ILE A 181 -1.39 6.76 17.30
C ILE A 181 -1.73 6.92 15.80
N LEU A 182 -1.49 5.87 15.00
CA LEU A 182 -1.81 5.89 13.58
C LEU A 182 -3.33 5.94 13.32
N HIS A 183 -4.14 5.22 14.09
CA HIS A 183 -5.61 5.31 14.00
C HIS A 183 -6.11 6.72 14.31
N ALA A 184 -5.54 7.37 15.33
CA ALA A 184 -5.88 8.75 15.68
C ALA A 184 -5.53 9.75 14.56
N ALA A 185 -4.53 9.42 13.72
CA ALA A 185 -4.14 10.25 12.59
C ALA A 185 -5.05 10.10 11.37
N GLY A 186 -5.73 8.97 11.16
CA GLY A 186 -6.61 8.78 10.00
C GLY A 186 -7.05 7.35 9.69
N PRO A 187 -6.14 6.41 9.39
CA PRO A 187 -6.48 5.10 8.86
C PRO A 187 -7.30 4.26 9.83
N SER A 188 -8.36 3.62 9.32
CA SER A 188 -9.15 2.69 10.13
C SER A 188 -8.46 1.34 10.30
N LYS A 189 -7.54 0.98 9.39
CA LYS A 189 -6.77 -0.27 9.44
C LYS A 189 -5.27 0.01 9.42
N VAL A 190 -4.53 -0.63 10.31
CA VAL A 190 -3.07 -0.52 10.37
C VAL A 190 -2.49 -1.92 10.49
N VAL A 191 -1.49 -2.24 9.67
CA VAL A 191 -0.72 -3.48 9.78
C VAL A 191 0.76 -3.15 9.86
N ILE A 192 1.33 -3.22 11.05
CA ILE A 192 2.77 -3.01 11.25
C ILE A 192 3.49 -4.33 11.03
N THR A 193 4.41 -4.33 10.07
CA THR A 193 5.19 -5.49 9.66
C THR A 193 6.61 -5.42 10.21
N GLY A 194 7.34 -6.54 10.18
CA GLY A 194 8.78 -6.51 10.43
C GLY A 194 9.20 -6.22 11.88
N ILE A 195 8.31 -6.33 12.87
CA ILE A 195 8.64 -6.02 14.27
C ILE A 195 9.56 -7.13 14.81
N ASP A 196 10.78 -6.78 15.22
CA ASP A 196 11.71 -7.73 15.84
C ASP A 196 11.72 -7.56 17.37
N ILE A 197 11.20 -8.56 18.09
CA ILE A 197 11.20 -8.59 19.56
C ILE A 197 11.94 -9.84 20.04
N GLY A 198 13.16 -9.63 20.51
CA GLY A 198 13.99 -10.71 21.06
C GLY A 198 14.29 -11.82 20.05
N GLY A 199 14.44 -11.48 18.76
CA GLY A 199 14.69 -12.43 17.68
C GLY A 199 13.42 -13.06 17.09
N ASN A 200 12.24 -12.73 17.61
CA ASN A 200 10.97 -13.14 17.03
C ASN A 200 10.45 -12.06 16.09
N LEU A 201 10.19 -12.44 14.83
CA LEU A 201 9.57 -11.59 13.84
C LEU A 201 8.06 -11.58 14.05
N LEU A 202 7.48 -10.38 14.17
CA LEU A 202 6.09 -10.15 14.50
C LEU A 202 5.43 -9.25 13.46
N LEU A 203 4.14 -9.48 13.29
CA LEU A 203 3.20 -8.60 12.61
C LEU A 203 2.10 -8.25 13.61
N ILE A 204 1.77 -6.96 13.70
CA ILE A 204 0.61 -6.49 14.47
C ILE A 204 -0.40 -5.89 13.51
N GLY A 205 -1.63 -6.42 13.53
CA GLY A 205 -2.75 -5.88 12.78
C GLY A 205 -3.77 -5.26 13.72
N SER A 206 -4.32 -4.12 13.32
CA SER A 206 -5.23 -3.31 14.12
C SER A 206 -6.35 -2.75 13.25
N HIS A 207 -7.59 -2.88 13.72
CA HIS A 207 -8.78 -2.35 13.04
C HIS A 207 -9.65 -1.53 14.00
N GLN A 208 -9.73 -0.23 13.72
CA GLN A 208 -10.63 0.71 14.36
C GLN A 208 -11.92 0.79 13.54
N LYS A 209 -13.01 0.21 14.04
CA LYS A 209 -14.32 0.19 13.34
C LYS A 209 -15.07 1.52 13.44
N ASP A 210 -15.02 2.12 14.63
CA ASP A 210 -15.64 3.41 14.97
C ASP A 210 -14.77 4.12 16.01
N LYS A 211 -15.08 5.37 16.38
CA LYS A 211 -14.30 6.12 17.38
C LYS A 211 -14.71 5.85 18.84
N GLU A 212 -15.76 5.06 19.05
CA GLU A 212 -16.37 4.84 20.37
C GLU A 212 -15.75 3.63 21.09
N HIS A 213 -15.30 2.63 20.34
CA HIS A 213 -14.71 1.40 20.86
C HIS A 213 -13.18 1.40 20.76
N SER A 214 -12.53 0.56 21.57
CA SER A 214 -11.10 0.27 21.39
C SER A 214 -10.86 -0.52 20.09
N PRO A 215 -9.73 -0.32 19.41
CA PRO A 215 -9.42 -1.06 18.18
C PRO A 215 -9.28 -2.57 18.43
N GLU A 216 -9.72 -3.37 17.47
CA GLU A 216 -9.49 -4.81 17.47
C GLU A 216 -8.06 -5.09 16.98
N GLN A 217 -7.21 -5.61 17.87
CA GLN A 217 -5.79 -5.83 17.61
C GLN A 217 -5.38 -7.28 17.77
N PHE A 218 -4.59 -7.79 16.83
CA PHE A 218 -4.01 -9.14 16.87
C PHE A 218 -2.54 -9.11 16.51
N LYS A 219 -1.83 -10.17 16.88
CA LYS A 219 -0.45 -10.41 16.48
C LYS A 219 -0.30 -11.73 15.75
N ILE A 220 0.70 -11.81 14.89
CA ILE A 220 1.16 -13.04 14.26
C ILE A 220 2.66 -13.14 14.46
N VAL A 221 3.12 -14.29 14.95
CA VAL A 221 4.54 -14.63 14.99
C VAL A 221 4.90 -15.30 13.67
N ILE A 222 5.85 -14.73 12.95
CA ILE A 222 6.24 -15.17 11.62
C ILE A 222 7.58 -15.91 11.73
N PRO A 223 7.71 -17.14 11.22
CA PRO A 223 8.99 -17.82 11.18
C PRO A 223 9.94 -17.07 10.24
N ARG A 224 11.11 -16.68 10.74
CA ARG A 224 12.14 -16.03 9.92
C ARG A 224 12.78 -17.07 9.00
N ILE A 225 12.69 -16.84 7.70
CA ILE A 225 13.44 -17.61 6.70
C ILE A 225 14.82 -16.95 6.59
N PRO A 226 15.95 -17.69 6.74
CA PRO A 226 17.30 -17.14 6.70
C PRO A 226 17.74 -16.85 5.26
N ALA A 227 16.98 -16.01 4.56
CA ALA A 227 17.24 -15.56 3.22
C ALA A 227 16.71 -14.13 3.04
N TYR A 228 17.34 -13.39 2.14
CA TYR A 228 16.94 -12.03 1.82
C TYR A 228 16.04 -12.04 0.57
N PHE A 229 14.85 -11.46 0.71
CA PHE A 229 13.88 -11.31 -0.37
C PHE A 229 13.48 -9.85 -0.48
N THR A 230 13.43 -9.32 -1.70
CA THR A 230 12.87 -8.00 -1.99
C THR A 230 11.42 -8.14 -2.45
N GLY A 231 10.62 -7.09 -2.20
CA GLY A 231 9.24 -7.01 -2.65
C GLY A 231 8.23 -7.86 -1.86
N THR A 232 8.63 -8.42 -0.71
CA THR A 232 7.72 -9.12 0.20
C THR A 232 6.70 -8.19 0.85
N GLY A 233 7.09 -6.94 1.16
CA GLY A 233 6.19 -5.88 1.61
C GLY A 233 5.14 -5.54 0.54
N ASP A 234 5.57 -5.27 -0.69
CA ASP A 234 4.68 -4.98 -1.82
C ASP A 234 3.65 -6.10 -2.04
N LEU A 235 4.12 -7.36 -2.02
CA LEU A 235 3.26 -8.54 -2.13
C LEU A 235 2.27 -8.62 -0.96
N MET A 236 2.74 -8.42 0.27
CA MET A 236 1.89 -8.47 1.46
C MET A 236 0.82 -7.39 1.40
N THR A 237 1.17 -6.14 1.09
CA THR A 237 0.21 -5.03 0.95
C THR A 237 -0.83 -5.34 -0.13
N ALA A 238 -0.42 -5.88 -1.27
CA ALA A 238 -1.33 -6.29 -2.35
C ALA A 238 -2.31 -7.39 -1.90
N LEU A 239 -1.83 -8.39 -1.16
CA LEU A 239 -2.67 -9.46 -0.62
C LEU A 239 -3.62 -8.96 0.47
N LEU A 240 -3.20 -8.02 1.30
CA LEU A 240 -4.06 -7.37 2.29
C LEU A 240 -5.18 -6.61 1.60
N LEU A 241 -4.87 -5.78 0.59
CA LEU A 241 -5.86 -5.05 -0.20
C LEU A 241 -6.87 -6.01 -0.81
N GLY A 242 -6.39 -7.05 -1.49
CA GLY A 242 -7.26 -7.97 -2.22
C GLY A 242 -8.24 -8.77 -1.34
N ASN A 243 -8.02 -8.79 -0.02
CA ASN A 243 -8.90 -9.45 0.94
C ASN A 243 -9.70 -8.47 1.82
N ILE A 244 -9.64 -7.16 1.56
CA ILE A 244 -10.60 -6.21 2.15
C ILE A 244 -11.98 -6.57 1.58
N PRO A 245 -12.97 -6.96 2.41
CA PRO A 245 -14.25 -7.41 1.91
C PRO A 245 -14.92 -6.26 1.15
N THR A 246 -15.16 -6.48 -0.13
CA THR A 246 -16.14 -5.71 -0.88
C THR A 246 -17.52 -6.10 -0.38
N THR A 247 -18.48 -5.18 -0.47
CA THR A 247 -19.81 -5.21 0.16
C THR A 247 -20.68 -6.45 -0.11
N LEU A 248 -20.19 -7.46 -0.86
CA LEU A 248 -20.93 -8.64 -1.30
C LEU A 248 -20.44 -9.99 -0.78
N THR A 249 -19.31 -10.09 -0.06
CA THR A 249 -18.87 -11.40 0.48
C THR A 249 -18.26 -11.28 1.88
N ARG A 250 -19.01 -11.76 2.89
CA ARG A 250 -18.67 -11.98 4.32
C ARG A 250 -17.71 -10.96 4.94
N GLN A 251 -18.21 -10.15 5.89
CA GLN A 251 -17.35 -9.44 6.85
C GLN A 251 -16.44 -10.46 7.57
N GLN A 252 -15.17 -10.51 7.18
CA GLN A 252 -14.13 -11.33 7.81
C GLN A 252 -13.20 -10.42 8.61
N SER A 253 -12.77 -10.87 9.78
CA SER A 253 -11.84 -10.10 10.61
C SER A 253 -10.52 -9.87 9.86
N LEU A 254 -9.85 -8.74 10.12
CA LEU A 254 -8.53 -8.46 9.57
C LEU A 254 -7.56 -9.62 9.86
N GLN A 255 -7.64 -10.21 11.05
CA GLN A 255 -6.87 -11.40 11.42
C GLN A 255 -7.09 -12.56 10.45
N TYR A 256 -8.33 -12.84 10.05
CA TYR A 256 -8.62 -13.91 9.09
C TYR A 256 -8.01 -13.60 7.71
N GLN A 257 -8.09 -12.34 7.26
CA GLN A 257 -7.51 -11.91 5.98
C GLN A 257 -5.99 -12.11 5.96
N VAL A 258 -5.31 -11.76 7.06
CA VAL A 258 -3.87 -11.98 7.20
C VAL A 258 -3.57 -13.49 7.29
N CYS A 259 -4.23 -14.23 8.20
CA CYS A 259 -3.94 -15.64 8.42
C CYS A 259 -4.22 -16.54 7.21
N ARG A 260 -5.27 -16.27 6.40
CA ARG A 260 -5.64 -17.09 5.24
C ARG A 260 -4.50 -17.27 4.25
N HIS A 261 -3.63 -16.26 4.11
CA HIS A 261 -2.47 -16.31 3.23
C HIS A 261 -1.20 -16.86 3.92
N PHE A 262 -0.96 -16.49 5.18
CA PHE A 262 0.29 -16.86 5.85
C PHE A 262 0.29 -18.24 6.50
N CYS A 263 -0.87 -18.80 6.84
CA CYS A 263 -0.97 -20.08 7.55
C CYS A 263 -1.32 -21.28 6.66
N GLY A 264 -1.61 -21.04 5.37
CA GLY A 264 -2.18 -22.05 4.48
C GLY A 264 -3.59 -22.42 4.94
N GLY A 265 -4.59 -22.18 4.10
CA GLY A 265 -5.92 -22.72 4.35
C GLY A 265 -5.84 -24.23 4.55
N ARG A 266 -6.13 -24.70 5.75
CA ARG A 266 -6.69 -26.02 6.00
C ARG A 266 -8.15 -25.84 6.35
#